data_AF-A0AAU6PZU5-F1
#
_entry.id   AF-A0AAU6PZU5-F1
#
_cell.length_a   1.000
_cell.length_b   1.000
_cell.length_c   1.000
_cell.angle_alpha   90.00
_cell.angle_beta   90.00
_cell.angle_gamma   90.00
#
_symmetry.space_group_name_H-M   'P 1'
#
loop_
_entity.id
_entity.type
_entity.pdbx_description
1 polymer ?
#
loop_
_entity_poly.entity_id
_entity_poly.type
_entity_poly.pdbx_seq_one_letter_code
_entity_poly.pdbx_strand_id
1 'polypeptide(L)'
;MGVSAPTSYRDAYAQLSRIAAELETGEADLDRVLPLLEEARAAYAECRSRIEAVRAVLSGGWEGTGAEGDGGGLDEADDSPA
;
A
#
# COMPACT_ATOMS: atom_id res chain seq x y z
N MET A 1 -5.11 4.41 31.70
CA MET A 1 -4.93 5.07 30.39
C MET A 1 -4.82 3.98 29.34
N GLY A 2 -5.91 3.69 28.62
CA GLY A 2 -5.90 2.65 27.59
C GLY A 2 -5.16 3.16 26.37
N VAL A 3 -4.01 2.56 26.06
CA VAL A 3 -3.35 2.82 24.78
C VAL A 3 -4.28 2.19 23.72
N SER A 4 -4.90 3.03 22.88
CA SER A 4 -5.66 2.52 21.75
C SER A 4 -4.67 1.76 20.87
N ALA A 5 -4.92 0.47 20.65
CA ALA A 5 -4.03 -0.36 19.83
C ALA A 5 -3.86 0.30 18.45
N PRO A 6 -2.66 0.22 17.83
CA PRO A 6 -2.42 0.84 16.54
C PRO A 6 -3.39 0.27 15.51
N THR A 7 -4.24 1.14 14.95
CA THR A 7 -5.27 0.79 13.97
C THR A 7 -4.65 0.01 12.82
N SER A 8 -5.22 -1.14 12.46
CA SER A 8 -4.71 -1.91 11.33
C SER A 8 -5.02 -1.19 10.01
N TYR A 9 -4.25 -1.49 8.94
CA TYR A 9 -4.57 -0.98 7.59
C TYR A 9 -6.03 -1.28 7.20
N ARG A 10 -6.52 -2.48 7.54
CA ARG A 10 -7.88 -2.90 7.24
C ARG A 10 -8.92 -2.02 7.94
N ASP A 11 -8.71 -1.71 9.21
CA ASP A 11 -9.64 -0.92 10.00
C ASP A 11 -9.64 0.55 9.55
N ALA A 12 -8.47 1.11 9.26
CA ALA A 12 -8.33 2.45 8.71
C ALA A 12 -9.01 2.57 7.34
N TYR A 13 -8.83 1.58 6.46
CA TYR A 13 -9.50 1.54 5.17
C TYR A 13 -11.02 1.39 5.30
N ALA A 14 -11.51 0.55 6.21
CA ALA A 14 -12.94 0.39 6.47
C ALA A 14 -13.58 1.65 7.07
N GLN A 15 -12.83 2.46 7.81
CA GLN A 15 -13.29 3.77 8.25
C GLN A 15 -13.36 4.77 7.09
N LEU A 16 -12.31 4.81 6.25
CA LEU A 16 -12.27 5.66 5.06
C LEU A 16 -13.41 5.35 4.10
N SER A 17 -13.69 4.07 3.84
CA SER A 17 -14.76 3.66 2.91
C SER A 17 -16.15 4.01 3.41
N ARG A 18 -16.40 3.94 4.72
CA ARG A 18 -17.67 4.38 5.32
C ARG A 18 -17.87 5.88 5.17
N ILE A 19 -16.84 6.68 5.45
CA ILE A 19 -16.92 8.13 5.30
C ILE A 19 -17.14 8.51 3.83
N ALA A 20 -16.45 7.85 2.90
CA ALA A 20 -16.66 8.08 1.47
C ALA A 20 -18.10 7.77 1.05
N ALA A 21 -18.65 6.63 1.47
CA ALA A 21 -20.04 6.29 1.20
C ALA A 21 -21.02 7.30 1.78
N GLU A 22 -20.77 7.81 2.98
CA GLU A 22 -21.59 8.83 3.63
C GLU A 22 -21.56 10.16 2.87
N LEU A 23 -20.38 10.60 2.42
CA LEU A 23 -20.22 11.81 1.60
C LEU A 23 -20.83 11.67 0.20
N GLU A 24 -20.76 10.49 -0.41
CA GLU A 24 -21.34 10.19 -1.74
C GLU A 24 -22.87 10.25 -1.73
N THR A 25 -23.53 9.99 -0.60
CA THR A 25 -24.98 10.15 -0.49
C THR A 25 -25.42 11.60 -0.71
N GLY A 26 -24.53 12.57 -0.47
CA GLY A 26 -24.84 13.99 -0.55
C GLY A 26 -25.81 14.51 0.52
N GLU A 27 -26.22 13.65 1.46
CA GLU A 27 -27.13 13.99 2.56
C GLU A 27 -26.38 14.50 3.81
N ALA A 28 -25.04 14.49 3.79
CA ALA A 28 -24.23 15.01 4.88
C ALA A 28 -24.39 16.54 4.98
N ASP A 29 -24.84 17.00 6.15
CA ASP A 29 -24.91 18.43 6.48
C ASP A 29 -23.52 19.08 6.34
N LEU A 30 -23.45 20.32 5.88
CA LEU A 30 -22.18 21.03 5.64
C LEU A 30 -21.32 21.07 6.91
N ASP A 31 -21.97 21.20 8.06
CA ASP A 31 -21.33 21.20 9.39
C ASP A 31 -20.78 19.83 9.79
N ARG A 32 -21.28 18.74 9.19
CA ARG A 32 -20.81 17.36 9.37
C ARG A 32 -19.73 16.98 8.36
N VAL A 33 -19.71 17.60 7.17
CA VAL A 33 -18.74 17.32 6.12
C VAL A 33 -17.31 17.64 6.56
N LEU A 34 -17.08 18.78 7.22
CA LEU A 34 -15.74 19.17 7.67
C LEU A 34 -15.14 18.16 8.68
N PRO A 35 -15.85 17.77 9.76
CA PRO A 35 -15.40 16.70 10.65
C PRO A 35 -15.13 15.38 9.92
N LEU A 36 -16.03 14.96 9.02
CA LEU A 36 -15.87 13.73 8.24
C LEU A 36 -14.59 13.76 7.37
N LEU A 37 -14.27 14.91 6.78
CA LEU A 37 -13.05 15.08 5.98
C LEU A 37 -11.78 15.00 6.85
N GLU A 38 -11.80 15.56 8.06
CA GLU A 38 -10.68 15.45 8.99
C GLU A 38 -10.46 14.00 9.45
N GLU A 39 -11.54 13.29 9.76
CA GLU A 39 -11.51 11.86 10.09
C GLU A 39 -11.00 11.02 8.91
N ALA A 40 -11.47 11.30 7.69
CA ALA A 40 -11.00 10.63 6.48
C ALA A 40 -9.51 10.89 6.24
N ARG A 41 -9.05 12.12 6.46
CA ARG A 41 -7.62 12.47 6.33
C ARG A 41 -6.76 11.71 7.34
N ALA A 42 -7.22 11.56 8.58
CA ALA A 42 -6.52 10.78 9.60
C ALA A 42 -6.47 9.29 9.25
N ALA A 43 -7.59 8.70 8.82
CA ALA A 43 -7.66 7.31 8.37
C ALA A 43 -6.75 7.06 7.16
N TYR A 44 -6.73 7.99 6.20
CA TYR A 44 -5.85 7.92 5.04
C TYR A 44 -4.37 7.98 5.42
N ALA A 45 -3.99 8.83 6.39
CA ALA A 45 -2.61 8.93 6.86
C ALA A 45 -2.11 7.60 7.44
N GLU A 46 -2.94 6.90 8.21
CA GLU A 46 -2.62 5.55 8.72
C GLU A 46 -2.47 4.55 7.58
N CYS A 47 -3.41 4.52 6.63
CA CYS A 47 -3.31 3.68 5.43
C CYS A 47 -1.99 3.92 4.68
N ARG A 48 -1.65 5.19 4.47
CA ARG A 48 -0.42 5.61 3.79
C ARG A 48 0.82 5.17 4.56
N SER A 49 0.87 5.37 5.88
CA SER A 49 1.99 4.95 6.71
C SER A 49 2.27 3.45 6.60
N ARG A 50 1.22 2.63 6.61
CA ARG A 50 1.34 1.17 6.44
C ARG A 50 1.87 0.80 5.06
N ILE A 51 1.38 1.45 4.00
CA ILE A 51 1.88 1.24 2.64
C ILE A 51 3.35 1.65 2.52
N GLU A 52 3.74 2.77 3.13
CA GLU A 52 5.13 3.23 3.13
C GLU A 52 6.04 2.26 3.89
N ALA A 53 5.60 1.69 5.01
CA ALA A 53 6.32 0.64 5.71
C ALA A 53 6.51 -0.61 4.85
N VAL A 54 5.46 -1.05 4.14
CA VAL A 54 5.56 -2.18 3.19
C VAL A 54 6.53 -1.85 2.05
N ARG A 55 6.44 -0.65 1.47
CA ARG A 55 7.36 -0.20 0.41
C ARG A 55 8.81 -0.22 0.88
N ALA A 56 9.08 0.26 2.10
CA ALA A 56 10.41 0.24 2.68
C ALA A 56 10.98 -1.18 2.83
N VAL A 57 10.14 -2.13 3.25
CA VAL A 57 10.52 -3.55 3.34
C VAL A 57 10.83 -4.13 1.96
N LEU A 58 9.97 -3.85 0.97
CA LEU A 58 10.17 -4.34 -0.41
C LEU A 58 11.42 -3.74 -1.05
N SER A 59 11.69 -2.44 -0.85
CA SER A 59 12.90 -1.78 -1.36
C SER A 59 14.18 -2.17 -0.62
N GLY A 60 14.07 -2.66 0.61
CA GLY A 60 15.21 -2.98 1.46
C GLY A 60 15.66 -4.45 1.42
N GLY A 61 14.96 -5.34 0.70
CA GLY A 61 15.29 -6.76 0.75
C GLY A 61 14.49 -7.73 -0.13
N TRP A 62 13.72 -7.26 -1.12
CA TRP A 62 13.23 -8.16 -2.18
C TRP A 62 14.32 -8.45 -3.24
N GLU A 63 15.49 -7.83 -3.16
CA GLU A 63 16.65 -8.15 -4.02
C GLU A 63 17.37 -9.47 -3.65
N GLY A 64 16.81 -10.30 -2.75
CA GLY A 64 17.54 -11.41 -2.14
C GLY A 64 17.10 -12.86 -2.44
N THR A 65 16.07 -13.13 -3.26
CA THR A 65 15.64 -14.53 -3.53
C THR A 65 15.23 -14.81 -4.97
N GLY A 66 15.69 -14.02 -5.95
CA GLY A 66 15.39 -14.22 -7.37
C GLY A 66 16.59 -14.37 -8.31
N ALA A 67 17.82 -14.27 -7.81
CA ALA A 67 19.02 -14.24 -8.62
C ALA A 67 20.11 -15.18 -8.09
N GLU A 68 19.81 -16.49 -8.00
CA GLU A 68 20.86 -17.52 -8.11
C GLU A 68 20.40 -18.60 -9.08
N GLY A 69 20.91 -18.45 -10.29
CA GLY A 69 20.87 -19.36 -11.42
C GLY A 69 21.93 -18.93 -12.42
N ASP A 70 23.12 -18.58 -11.91
CA ASP A 70 24.34 -18.52 -12.72
C ASP A 70 24.84 -19.95 -12.94
N GLY A 71 25.25 -20.26 -14.17
CA GLY A 71 26.09 -21.43 -14.44
C GLY A 71 25.62 -22.33 -15.59
N GLY A 72 26.13 -22.08 -16.80
CA GLY A 72 26.31 -23.12 -17.81
C GLY A 72 26.21 -22.63 -19.24
N GLY A 73 27.31 -22.08 -19.77
CA GLY A 73 27.40 -21.61 -21.14
C GLY A 73 27.05 -22.70 -22.17
N LEU A 74 26.37 -22.28 -23.23
CA LEU A 74 26.29 -23.04 -24.46
C LEU A 74 27.15 -22.35 -25.50
N ASP A 75 28.33 -22.96 -25.60
CA ASP A 75 29.29 -23.01 -26.70
C ASP A 75 28.91 -22.27 -27.99
N GLU A 76 29.85 -21.43 -28.39
CA GLU A 76 30.00 -20.81 -29.69
C GLU A 76 30.00 -21.89 -30.79
N ALA A 77 28.85 -22.13 -31.43
CA ALA A 77 28.81 -22.79 -32.73
C ALA A 77 28.90 -21.71 -33.82
N ASP A 78 30.13 -21.33 -34.11
CA ASP A 78 30.52 -20.86 -35.44
C ASP A 78 30.18 -21.94 -36.47
N ASP A 79 29.18 -21.70 -37.31
CA ASP A 79 29.19 -22.21 -38.69
C ASP A 79 28.35 -21.28 -39.58
N SER A 80 29.05 -20.53 -40.43
CA SER A 80 28.53 -19.55 -41.37
C SER A 80 27.75 -20.21 -42.54
N PRO A 81 26.90 -19.45 -43.25
CA PRO A 81 26.05 -19.97 -44.32
C PRO A 81 26.84 -20.13 -45.64
N ALA A 82 26.50 -21.18 -46.41
CA ALA A 82 26.81 -21.29 -47.83
C ALA A 82 25.57 -21.78 -48.61
#